data_AF-A0A1V4Z4L1-F1
#
_entry.id   AF-A0A1V4Z4L1-F1
#
_cell.length_a   1.000
_cell.length_b   1.000
_cell.length_c   1.000
_cell.angle_alpha   90.00
_cell.angle_beta   90.00
_cell.angle_gamma   90.00
#
_symmetry.space_group_name_H-M   'P 1'
#
loop_
_entity.id
_entity.type
_entity.pdbx_description
1 polymer ?
#
loop_
_entity_poly.entity_id
_entity_poly.type
_entity_poly.pdbx_seq_one_letter_code
_entity_poly.pdbx_strand_id
1 'polypeptide(L)' 'MEERDISMGSGWKMTIRMDVDKYDKQFIEIAKVRKDRKIGRFKLNPRYAKKLGEELIKVGEELEKEGSLGDDSPESMEE' A
#
# COMPACT_ATOMS: atom_id res chain seq x y z
N MET A 1 -17.20 -0.27 4.71
CA MET A 1 -15.87 -0.06 5.35
C MET A 1 -15.07 0.82 4.44
N GLU A 2 -14.35 1.79 4.99
CA GLU A 2 -13.53 2.74 4.22
C GLU A 2 -12.33 2.00 3.60
N GLU A 3 -12.19 2.07 2.28
CA GLU A 3 -11.05 1.54 1.52
C GLU A 3 -10.11 2.71 1.20
N ARG A 4 -8.81 2.55 1.48
CA ARG A 4 -7.78 3.55 1.18
C ARG A 4 -7.00 3.12 -0.05
N ASP A 5 -6.81 4.03 -0.99
CA ASP A 5 -6.12 3.78 -2.25
C ASP A 5 -4.86 4.64 -2.37
N ILE A 6 -3.75 4.03 -2.79
CA ILE A 6 -2.48 4.68 -3.09
C ILE A 6 -2.18 4.45 -4.57
N SER A 7 -2.12 5.53 -5.37
CA SER A 7 -1.69 5.44 -6.76
C SER A 7 -0.20 5.12 -6.84
N MET A 8 0.18 4.19 -7.71
CA MET A 8 1.59 3.79 -7.91
C MET A 8 2.07 4.08 -9.34
N GLY A 9 1.31 4.86 -10.12
CA GLY A 9 1.59 5.09 -11.54
C GLY A 9 1.30 3.89 -12.45
N SER A 10 1.38 4.09 -13.77
CA SER A 10 1.22 3.04 -14.79
C SER A 10 -0.06 2.17 -14.67
N GLY A 11 -1.14 2.75 -14.13
CA GLY A 11 -2.42 2.07 -13.90
C GLY A 11 -2.40 1.06 -12.74
N TRP A 12 -1.40 1.12 -11.86
CA TRP A 12 -1.36 0.37 -10.62
C TRP A 12 -1.84 1.21 -9.44
N LYS A 13 -2.57 0.56 -8.53
CA LYS A 13 -2.87 1.11 -7.20
C LYS A 13 -2.62 0.08 -6.12
N MET A 14 -2.35 0.53 -4.91
CA MET A 14 -2.35 -0.31 -3.71
C MET A 14 -3.59 0.03 -2.88
N THR A 15 -4.37 -0.98 -2.53
CA THR A 15 -5.60 -0.84 -1.74
C THR A 15 -5.36 -1.34 -0.32
N ILE A 16 -5.83 -0.61 0.68
CA ILE A 16 -5.75 -0.97 2.11
C ILE A 16 -7.16 -0.89 2.71
N ARG A 17 -7.66 -1.99 3.27
CA ARG A 17 -9.01 -2.02 3.86
C ARG A 17 -9.11 -3.00 5.03
N MET A 18 -10.09 -2.79 5.91
CA MET A 18 -10.52 -3.81 6.86
C MET A 18 -11.40 -4.84 6.15
N ASP A 19 -11.19 -6.11 6.47
CA ASP A 19 -11.96 -7.24 5.94
C ASP A 19 -12.10 -8.33 7.02
N VAL A 20 -12.94 -9.33 6.76
CA VAL A 20 -13.23 -10.43 7.69
C VAL A 20 -13.00 -11.76 6.98
N ASP A 21 -12.34 -12.70 7.65
CA ASP A 21 -12.11 -14.02 7.08
C ASP A 21 -13.31 -14.96 7.28
N LYS A 22 -13.21 -16.19 6.77
CA LYS A 22 -14.29 -17.19 6.87
C LYS A 22 -14.56 -17.68 8.32
N TYR A 23 -13.79 -17.22 9.30
CA TYR A 23 -13.92 -17.55 10.72
C TYR A 23 -14.26 -16.32 11.56
N ASP A 24 -14.81 -15.27 10.93
CA ASP A 24 -15.18 -14.00 11.55
C ASP A 24 -14.00 -13.23 12.18
N LYS A 25 -12.76 -13.53 11.77
CA LYS A 25 -11.59 -12.78 12.25
C LYS A 25 -11.33 -11.57 11.36
N GLN A 26 -11.23 -10.42 11.99
CA GLN A 26 -10.88 -9.17 11.33
C GLN A 26 -9.39 -9.14 10.93
N PHE A 27 -9.12 -8.68 9.72
CA PHE A 27 -7.77 -8.44 9.23
C PHE A 27 -7.71 -7.19 8.34
N ILE A 28 -6.51 -6.62 8.18
CA ILE A 28 -6.26 -5.59 7.17
C ILE A 28 -5.82 -6.28 5.89
N GLU A 29 -6.55 -6.08 4.79
CA GLU A 29 -6.11 -6.47 3.47
C GLU A 29 -5.26 -5.35 2.86
N ILE A 30 -4.07 -5.70 2.38
CA ILE A 30 -3.26 -4.87 1.48
C ILE A 30 -3.17 -5.62 0.16
N ALA A 31 -3.47 -4.97 -0.97
CA ALA A 31 -3.38 -5.60 -2.27
C ALA A 31 -2.90 -4.63 -3.35
N LYS A 32 -2.08 -5.11 -4.28
CA LYS A 32 -1.75 -4.39 -5.50
C LYS A 32 -2.84 -4.66 -6.54
N VAL A 33 -3.34 -3.64 -7.23
CA VAL A 33 -4.50 -3.73 -8.12
C VAL A 33 -4.21 -3.08 -9.46
N ARG A 34 -4.63 -3.74 -10.53
CA ARG A 34 -4.62 -3.20 -11.90
C ARG A 34 -5.82 -3.73 -12.67
N LYS A 35 -6.58 -2.84 -13.32
CA LYS A 35 -7.82 -3.19 -14.04
C LYS A 35 -8.73 -4.10 -13.19
N ASP A 36 -8.98 -3.70 -11.94
CA ASP A 36 -9.78 -4.41 -10.94
C ASP A 36 -9.27 -5.80 -10.49
N ARG A 37 -8.14 -6.25 -11.05
CA ARG A 37 -7.49 -7.49 -10.66
C ARG A 37 -6.53 -7.24 -9.50
N LYS A 38 -6.85 -7.81 -8.34
CA LYS A 38 -5.94 -7.86 -7.18
C LYS A 38 -4.82 -8.87 -7.41
N ILE A 39 -3.58 -8.46 -7.20
CA ILE A 39 -2.33 -9.22 -7.28
C ILE A 39 -1.57 -9.00 -5.96
N GLY A 40 -0.97 -10.06 -5.41
CA GLY A 40 -0.20 -9.97 -4.16
C GLY A 40 -1.05 -9.47 -3.00
N ARG A 41 -2.04 -10.26 -2.57
CA ARG A 41 -2.86 -9.94 -1.39
C ARG A 41 -2.10 -10.32 -0.13
N PHE A 42 -2.00 -9.39 0.80
CA PHE A 42 -1.46 -9.61 2.13
C PHE A 42 -2.56 -9.44 3.16
N LYS A 43 -2.65 -10.39 4.10
CA LYS A 43 -3.59 -10.32 5.22
C LYS A 43 -2.80 -10.03 6.48
N LEU A 44 -2.98 -8.84 7.02
CA LEU A 44 -2.26 -8.39 8.21
C LEU A 44 -3.18 -8.44 9.44
N ASN A 45 -2.65 -8.98 10.54
CA ASN A 45 -3.32 -8.89 11.83
C ASN A 45 -3.30 -7.42 12.31
N PRO A 46 -4.47 -6.80 12.60
CA PRO A 46 -4.55 -5.39 12.99
C PRO A 46 -3.70 -5.05 14.22
N ARG A 47 -3.47 -6.02 15.11
CA ARG A 47 -2.63 -5.86 16.31
C ARG A 47 -1.21 -5.37 16.00
N TYR A 48 -0.67 -5.74 14.83
CA TYR A 48 0.70 -5.39 14.45
C TYR A 48 0.78 -4.26 13.41
N ALA A 49 -0.36 -3.70 13.00
CA ALA A 49 -0.44 -2.74 11.90
C ALA A 49 0.36 -1.47 12.16
N LYS A 50 0.25 -0.90 13.37
CA LYS A 50 0.99 0.30 13.75
C LYS A 50 2.50 0.08 13.66
N LYS A 51 3.00 -1.01 14.25
CA LYS A 51 4.43 -1.33 14.23
C LYS A 51 4.93 -1.58 12.81
N LEU A 52 4.17 -2.27 11.96
CA LEU A 52 4.52 -2.45 10.55
C LEU A 52 4.64 -1.09 9.84
N GLY A 53 3.67 -0.19 10.04
CA GLY A 53 3.69 1.14 9.44
C GLY A 53 4.91 1.96 9.86
N GLU A 54 5.27 1.93 11.15
CA GLU A 54 6.48 2.60 11.67
C GLU A 54 7.77 2.05 11.03
N GLU A 55 7.89 0.74 10.85
CA GLU A 55 9.06 0.15 10.19
C GLU A 55 9.11 0.45 8.68
N LEU A 56 7.95 0.47 7.99
CA LEU A 56 7.88 0.86 6.58
C LEU A 56 8.31 2.30 6.35
N ILE A 57 7.94 3.22 7.26
CA ILE A 57 8.38 4.62 7.20
C ILE A 57 9.89 4.71 7.28
N LYS A 58 10.53 4.02 8.25
CA LYS A 58 11.99 4.02 8.39
C LYS A 58 12.69 3.51 7.14
N VAL A 59 12.20 2.40 6.57
CA VAL A 59 12.74 1.86 5.31
C VAL A 59 12.61 2.87 4.17
N GLY A 60 11.47 3.58 4.09
CA GLY A 60 11.29 4.66 3.13
C GLY A 60 12.31 5.78 3.31
N GLU A 61 12.48 6.28 4.54
CA GLU A 61 13.45 7.33 4.86
C GLU A 61 14.90 6.92 4.55
N GLU A 62 15.26 5.65 4.75
CA GLU A 62 16.58 5.12 4.40
C GLU A 62 16.76 5.09 2.87
N LEU A 63 15.77 4.61 2.12
CA LEU A 63 15.83 4.56 0.66
C LEU A 63 15.86 5.95 0.01
N GLU A 64 15.16 6.95 0.60
CA GLU A 64 15.23 8.35 0.18
C GLU A 64 16.65 8.90 0.33
N LYS A 65 17.30 8.66 1.48
CA LYS A 65 18.67 9.12 1.76
C LYS A 65 19.70 8.49 0.83
N GLU A 66 19.49 7.23 0.45
CA GLU A 66 20.36 6.49 -0.47
C GLU A 66 20.14 6.86 -1.94
N GLY A 67 19.19 7.76 -2.25
CA GLY A 67 18.82 8.11 -3.62
C GLY A 67 18.23 6.95 -4.41
N SER A 68 17.69 5.94 -3.71
CA SER A 68 17.19 4.68 -4.30
C SER A 68 15.71 4.72 -4.66
N LEU A 69 15.00 5.79 -4.30
CA LEU A 69 13.65 6.06 -4.80
C LEU A 69 13.80 6.94 -6.03
N GLY A 70 13.70 6.31 -7.21
CA GLY A 70 13.66 7.03 -8.47
C GLY A 70 12.51 8.03 -8.50
N ASP A 71 12.69 9.12 -9.25
CA ASP A 71 11.71 10.18 -9.43
C ASP A 71 10.51 9.67 -10.28
N ASP A 72 9.60 8.93 -9.64
CA ASP A 72 8.26 8.62 -10.19
C ASP A 72 7.27 9.75 -9.82
N SER A 73 7.78 10.99 -9.67
CA SER A 73 6.94 12.18 -9.66
C SER A 73 6.21 12.23 -11.00
N PRO A 74 4.86 12.22 -11.05
CA PRO A 74 4.16 12.49 -12.29
C PRO A 74 4.55 13.89 -12.70
N GLU A 75 5.31 14.03 -13.79
CA GLU A 75 5.51 15.32 -14.45
C GLU A 75 4.12 15.93 -14.61
N SER A 76 3.86 16.99 -13.84
CA SER A 76 2.82 17.95 -14.16
C SER A 76 3.20 18.51 -15.53
N MET A 77 2.64 17.92 -16.59
CA MET A 77 2.54 18.57 -17.89
C MET A 77 1.67 19.81 -17.66
N GLU A 78 2.32 20.93 -17.38
CA GLU A 78 1.71 22.25 -17.57
C GLU A 78 1.74 22.57 -19.06
N GLU A 79 0.59 23.02 -19.56
CA GLU A 79 0.23 23.30 -20.96
C GLU A 79 1.09 24.40 -21.62
#